data_AF-A0A382DR09-F1
#
_entry.id   AF-A0A382DR09-F1
#
_cell.length_a   1.000
_cell.length_b   1.000
_cell.length_c   1.000
_cell.angle_alpha   90.00
_cell.angle_beta   90.00
_cell.angle_gamma   90.00
#
_symmetry.space_group_name_H-M   'P 1'
#
loop_
_entity.id
_entity.type
_entity.pdbx_description
1 polymer ?
#
loop_
_entity_poly.entity_id
_entity_poly.type
_entity_poly.pdbx_seq_one_letter_code
_entity_poly.pdbx_strand_id
1 'polypeptide(L)' 'PLPTERSIYTVLRSPHVDKKSREQFEIRTHKRLVDILEPTPQTVDALMRLDLPAGVDVEIKAFGPEH' A
#
# COMPACT_ATOMS: atom_id res chain seq x y z
N PRO A 1 -4.65 8.68 8.67
CA PRO A 1 -4.50 7.31 8.11
C PRO A 1 -5.67 6.98 7.18
N LEU A 2 -5.37 6.68 5.91
CA LEU A 2 -6.41 6.29 4.95
C LEU A 2 -6.97 4.89 5.29
N PRO A 3 -8.19 4.57 4.85
CA PRO A 3 -8.77 3.25 5.05
C PRO A 3 -7.80 2.15 4.58
N THR A 4 -7.52 1.20 5.46
CA THR A 4 -6.67 0.04 5.13
C THR A 4 -7.50 -0.95 4.32
N GLU A 5 -7.00 -1.34 3.16
CA GLU A 5 -7.63 -2.40 2.39
C GLU A 5 -7.27 -3.74 3.01
N ARG A 6 -8.29 -4.59 3.20
CA ARG A 6 -8.15 -5.90 3.82
C ARG A 6 -8.60 -6.99 2.85
N SER A 7 -7.66 -7.77 2.36
CA SER A 7 -7.93 -8.95 1.55
C SER A 7 -7.86 -10.19 2.45
N ILE A 8 -8.97 -10.92 2.57
CA ILE A 8 -9.10 -12.11 3.43
C ILE A 8 -9.17 -13.34 2.53
N TYR A 9 -8.38 -14.36 2.84
CA TYR A 9 -8.38 -15.64 2.13
C TYR A 9 -8.45 -16.79 3.13
N THR A 10 -9.39 -17.69 2.86
CA THR A 10 -9.64 -18.89 3.65
C THR A 10 -9.08 -20.10 2.92
N VAL A 11 -8.18 -20.83 3.57
CA VAL A 11 -7.56 -22.03 2.99
C VAL A 11 -7.90 -23.25 3.85
N LEU A 12 -8.03 -24.41 3.22
CA LEU A 12 -8.13 -25.68 3.95
C LEU A 12 -6.75 -26.03 4.50
N ARG A 13 -6.68 -26.46 5.77
CA ARG A 13 -5.40 -26.88 6.35
C ARG A 13 -4.90 -28.20 5.78
N SER A 14 -5.83 -29.10 5.42
CA SER A 14 -5.48 -30.39 4.81
C SER A 14 -5.46 -30.27 3.28
N PRO A 15 -4.48 -30.90 2.60
CA PRO A 15 -4.51 -31.01 1.14
C PRO A 15 -5.64 -31.92 0.64
N HIS A 16 -6.25 -32.76 1.50
CA HIS A 16 -7.34 -33.66 1.10
C HIS A 16 -8.44 -33.81 2.17
N VAL A 17 -9.71 -33.74 1.72
CA VAL A 17 -10.96 -34.13 2.40
C VAL A 17 -11.39 -33.36 3.66
N ASP A 18 -10.50 -32.79 4.45
CA ASP A 18 -10.91 -32.11 5.70
C ASP A 18 -11.39 -30.65 5.47
N LYS A 19 -12.70 -30.50 5.23
CA LYS A 19 -13.35 -29.20 4.96
C LYS A 19 -13.77 -28.42 6.21
N LYS A 20 -13.77 -29.05 7.38
CA LYS A 20 -14.10 -28.42 8.67
C LYS A 20 -12.90 -27.69 9.26
N SER A 21 -11.68 -28.17 8.98
CA SER A 21 -10.45 -27.48 9.33
C SER A 21 -10.09 -26.40 8.32
N ARG A 22 -10.39 -25.13 8.66
CA ARG A 22 -10.07 -23.95 7.85
C ARG A 22 -9.06 -23.06 8.56
N GLU A 23 -8.31 -22.31 7.79
CA GLU A 23 -7.37 -21.29 8.26
C GLU A 23 -7.64 -19.97 7.55
N GLN A 24 -7.59 -18.89 8.33
CA GLN A 24 -7.88 -17.54 7.86
C GLN A 24 -6.58 -16.77 7.78
N PHE A 25 -6.28 -16.27 6.59
CA PHE A 25 -5.16 -15.38 6.35
C PHE A 25 -5.69 -14.04 5.83
N GLU A 26 -4.94 -12.97 6.08
CA GLU A 26 -5.27 -11.65 5.58
C GLU A 26 -4.01 -10.87 5.14
N ILE A 27 -4.14 -10.11 4.05
CA ILE A 27 -3.20 -9.02 3.72
C ILE A 27 -3.88 -7.70 4.09
N ARG A 28 -3.16 -6.86 4.84
CA ARG A 28 -3.59 -5.48 5.14
C ARG A 28 -2.67 -4.51 4.40
N THR A 29 -3.23 -3.72 3.50
CA THR A 29 -2.51 -2.66 2.80
C THR A 29 -2.77 -1.33 3.50
N HIS A 30 -1.72 -0.72 4.06
CA HIS A 30 -1.80 0.53 4.78
C HIS A 30 -1.50 1.72 3.87
N LYS A 31 -2.51 2.54 3.60
CA LYS A 31 -2.38 3.73 2.75
C LYS A 31 -2.09 4.98 3.60
N ARG A 32 -1.10 5.77 3.19
CA ARG A 32 -0.76 7.07 3.78
C ARG A 32 -0.70 8.10 2.64
N LEU A 33 -1.23 9.30 2.89
CA LEU A 33 -1.18 10.42 1.95
C LEU A 33 -0.38 11.54 2.60
N VAL A 34 0.56 12.08 1.83
CA VAL A 34 1.35 13.26 2.17
C VAL A 34 1.05 14.29 1.10
N ASP A 35 0.57 15.45 1.52
CA ASP A 35 0.22 16.56 0.62
C ASP A 35 1.24 17.68 0.77
N ILE A 36 1.69 18.26 -0.35
CA ILE A 36 2.70 19.34 -0.41
C ILE A 36 2.07 20.51 -1.14
N LEU A 37 1.77 21.58 -0.41
CA LEU A 37 1.03 22.75 -0.92
C LEU A 37 1.82 23.57 -1.95
N GLU A 38 3.15 23.54 -1.90
CA GLU A 38 4.04 24.28 -2.82
C GLU A 38 5.22 23.39 -3.24
N PRO A 39 5.09 22.57 -4.30
CA PRO A 39 6.17 21.72 -4.75
C PRO A 39 7.25 22.56 -5.46
N THR A 40 8.44 22.65 -4.87
CA THR A 40 9.62 23.12 -5.63
C THR A 40 10.17 21.96 -6.47
N PRO A 41 10.77 22.22 -7.66
CA PRO A 41 11.37 21.16 -8.48
C PRO A 41 12.45 20.36 -7.74
N GLN A 42 13.15 21.00 -6.81
CA GLN A 42 14.17 20.39 -5.97
C GLN A 42 13.57 19.40 -4.96
N THR A 43 12.38 19.70 -4.43
CA THR A 43 11.69 18.82 -3.47
C THR A 43 11.20 17.54 -4.13
N VAL A 44 10.74 17.60 -5.39
CA VAL A 44 10.30 16.41 -6.15
C VAL A 44 11.47 15.46 -6.41
N ASP A 45 12.61 16.01 -6.81
CA ASP A 45 13.84 15.24 -7.08
C ASP A 45 14.41 14.61 -5.79
N ALA A 46 14.26 15.28 -4.64
CA ALA A 46 14.61 14.72 -3.33
C ALA A 46 13.70 13.55 -2.90
N LEU A 47 12.41 13.62 -3.20
CA LEU A 47 11.45 12.55 -2.88
C LEU A 47 11.68 11.28 -3.72
N MET A 48 12.11 11.43 -4.98
CA MET A 48 12.45 10.29 -5.84
C MET A 48 13.73 9.57 -5.42
N ARG A 49 14.67 10.26 -4.75
CA ARG A 49 15.93 9.67 -4.26
C ARG A 49 15.86 9.13 -2.83
N LEU A 50 14.69 9.18 -2.19
CA LEU A 50 14.56 8.73 -0.81
C LEU A 50 14.69 7.21 -0.73
N ASP A 51 15.56 6.71 0.14
CA ASP A 51 15.70 5.27 0.40
C ASP A 51 14.48 4.77 1.18
N LEU A 52 13.54 4.17 0.44
CA LEU A 52 12.35 3.55 1.01
C LEU A 52 12.68 2.12 1.48
N PRO A 53 12.14 1.69 2.63
CA PRO A 53 12.31 0.31 3.09
C PRO A 53 11.59 -0.66 2.14
N ALA A 54 12.13 -1.87 2.01
CA ALA A 54 11.53 -2.91 1.18
C ALA A 54 10.07 -3.18 1.58
N GLY A 55 9.15 -3.16 0.61
CA GLY A 55 7.72 -3.40 0.81
C GLY A 55 6.86 -2.14 0.96
N VAL A 56 7.44 -0.94 0.79
CA VAL A 56 6.70 0.32 0.66
C VAL A 56 6.69 0.74 -0.80
N ASP A 57 5.49 0.89 -1.36
CA ASP A 57 5.27 1.45 -2.69
C ASP A 57 4.82 2.92 -2.56
N VAL A 58 5.35 3.79 -3.43
CA VAL A 58 5.08 5.23 -3.40
C VAL A 58 4.63 5.70 -4.78
N GLU A 59 3.43 6.27 -4.85
CA GLU A 59 2.89 6.90 -6.05
C GLU A 59 2.90 8.42 -5.86
N ILE A 60 3.57 9.16 -6.75
CA ILE A 60 3.60 10.62 -6.73
C ILE A 60 2.62 11.15 -7.78
N LYS A 61 1.62 11.92 -7.35
CA LYS A 61 0.67 12.63 -8.22
C LYS A 61 0.88 14.13 -8.07
N ALA A 62 1.39 14.78 -9.11
CA ALA A 62 1.53 16.24 -9.15
C ALA A 62 0.27 16.86 -9.76
N PHE A 63 -0.50 17.59 -8.97
CA PHE A 63 -1.60 18.42 -9.45
C PHE A 63 -1.08 19.84 -9.70
N GLY A 64 -0.77 20.15 -10.96
CA GLY A 64 -0.45 21.52 -11.39
C GLY A 64 -1.75 22.31 -11.68
N PRO A 65 -1.69 23.64 -11.71
CA PRO A 65 -2.86 24.51 -11.94
C PRO A 65 -3.50 24.42 -13.34
N GLU A 66 -3.10 23.49 -14.20
CA GLU A 66 -3.60 23.36 -15.58
C GLU A 66 -4.44 22.08 -15.85
N HIS A 67 -4.83 21.32 -14.82
CA HIS A 67 -5.80 20.21 -14.97
C HIS A 67 -6.81 20.13 -13.84
#